data_AF-A0A519KZW8-F1
#
_entry.id   AF-A0A519KZW8-F1
#
_cell.length_a   1.000
_cell.length_b   1.000
_cell.length_c   1.000
_cell.angle_alpha   90.00
_cell.angle_beta   90.00
_cell.angle_gamma   90.00
#
_symmetry.space_group_name_H-M   'P 1'
#
loop_
_entity.id
_entity.type
_entity.pdbx_description
1 polymer ?
#
loop_
_entity_poly.entity_id
_entity_poly.type
_entity_poly.pdbx_seq_one_letter_code
_entity_poly.pdbx_strand_id
1 'polypeptide(L)'
;KVFITYFPVKGDFADHVRESEKMVYEHTIKASSIDAKSFQYPEKKVYGNFYELKGQSASNLQFYATDSTKHFVTAYLYFDTRPKPDSLAPAVDYIKKDIKHMLDTFEWKN
;
A
#
# COMPACT_ATOMS: atom_id res chain seq x y z
N LYS A 1 0.20 4.35 12.36
CA LYS A 1 -1.11 3.65 12.23
C LYS A 1 -1.18 3.07 10.82
N VAL A 2 -1.66 1.84 10.67
CA VAL A 2 -1.95 1.27 9.34
C VAL A 2 -3.43 1.46 9.09
N PHE A 3 -3.77 2.15 8.01
CA PHE A 3 -5.15 2.31 7.56
C PHE A 3 -5.38 1.31 6.45
N ILE A 4 -6.48 0.56 6.53
CA ILE A 4 -6.88 -0.44 5.53
C ILE A 4 -8.30 -0.12 5.13
N THR A 5 -8.53 -0.02 3.83
CA THR A 5 -9.86 0.23 3.26
C THR A 5 -10.18 -0.87 2.27
N TYR A 6 -11.37 -1.45 2.40
CA TYR A 6 -11.92 -2.41 1.46
C TYR A 6 -13.07 -1.79 0.69
N PHE A 7 -13.16 -2.08 -0.60
CA PHE A 7 -14.33 -1.78 -1.40
C PHE A 7 -14.55 -2.84 -2.50
N PRO A 8 -15.82 -3.08 -2.88
CA PRO A 8 -16.16 -3.99 -3.95
C PRO A 8 -15.93 -3.35 -5.32
N VAL A 9 -15.38 -4.11 -6.26
CA VAL A 9 -15.24 -3.71 -7.67
C VAL A 9 -16.58 -3.92 -8.39
N LYS A 10 -17.07 -2.88 -9.07
CA LYS A 10 -18.35 -2.87 -9.80
C LYS A 10 -18.20 -2.28 -11.20
N GLY A 11 -17.23 -2.80 -11.96
CA GLY A 11 -16.91 -2.30 -13.30
C GLY A 11 -16.04 -1.03 -13.31
N ASP A 12 -15.57 -0.61 -12.14
CA ASP A 12 -14.78 0.60 -11.84
C ASP A 12 -13.33 0.25 -11.40
N PHE A 13 -12.86 -0.94 -11.74
CA PHE A 13 -11.52 -1.42 -11.38
C PHE A 13 -10.41 -0.42 -11.73
N ALA A 14 -10.44 0.11 -12.95
CA ALA A 14 -9.44 1.05 -13.43
C ALA A 14 -9.46 2.37 -12.64
N ASP A 15 -10.63 2.80 -12.18
CA ASP A 15 -10.77 4.01 -11.39
C ASP A 15 -10.20 3.81 -9.98
N HIS A 16 -10.42 2.65 -9.39
CA HIS A 16 -9.81 2.28 -8.12
C HIS A 16 -8.29 2.20 -8.15
N VAL A 17 -7.71 1.63 -9.22
CA VAL A 17 -6.25 1.64 -9.42
C VAL A 17 -5.76 3.07 -9.54
N ARG A 18 -6.39 3.89 -10.40
CA ARG A 18 -5.99 5.28 -10.63
C ARG A 18 -6.05 6.11 -9.35
N GLU A 19 -7.10 5.97 -8.56
CA GLU A 19 -7.25 6.71 -7.30
C GLU A 19 -6.21 6.25 -6.27
N SER A 20 -5.93 4.95 -6.18
CA SER A 20 -4.87 4.42 -5.32
C SER A 20 -3.50 4.99 -5.70
N GLU A 21 -3.18 5.04 -6.99
CA GLU A 21 -1.93 5.63 -7.50
C GLU A 21 -1.87 7.14 -7.24
N LYS A 22 -2.96 7.86 -7.49
CA LYS A 22 -3.05 9.29 -7.21
C LYS A 22 -2.76 9.61 -5.74
N MET A 23 -3.32 8.84 -4.80
CA MET A 23 -3.02 8.99 -3.37
C MET A 23 -1.54 8.79 -3.04
N VAL A 24 -0.87 7.82 -3.69
CA VAL A 24 0.59 7.65 -3.55
C VAL A 24 1.27 8.96 -3.93
N TYR A 25 0.96 9.53 -5.09
CA TYR A 25 1.57 10.76 -5.58
C TYR A 25 1.25 11.99 -4.70
N GLU A 26 0.05 12.11 -4.15
CA GLU A 26 -0.26 13.20 -3.22
C GLU A 26 0.62 13.17 -1.96
N HIS A 27 0.98 11.97 -1.49
CA HIS A 27 1.91 11.81 -0.37
C HIS A 27 3.39 12.01 -0.75
N THR A 28 3.70 12.18 -2.04
CA THR A 28 5.08 12.31 -2.53
C THR A 28 5.60 13.73 -2.60
N ILE A 29 4.76 14.73 -2.33
CA ILE A 29 5.15 16.15 -2.34
C ILE A 29 6.38 16.42 -1.44
N LYS A 30 6.65 15.56 -0.45
CA LYS A 30 7.84 15.61 0.42
C LYS A 30 8.74 14.36 0.37
N ALA A 31 8.42 13.40 -0.50
CA ALA A 31 9.21 12.20 -0.65
C ALA A 31 10.41 12.48 -1.59
N SER A 32 11.57 11.90 -1.29
CA SER A 32 12.74 12.00 -2.15
C SER A 32 12.71 11.00 -3.31
N SER A 33 12.01 9.88 -3.13
CA SER A 33 11.85 8.83 -4.15
C SER A 33 10.67 7.91 -3.81
N ILE A 34 10.13 7.27 -4.84
CA ILE A 34 9.13 6.20 -4.74
C ILE A 34 9.73 4.93 -5.33
N ASP A 35 9.75 3.84 -4.58
CA ASP A 35 10.01 2.50 -5.10
C ASP A 35 8.66 1.79 -5.25
N ALA A 36 8.28 1.45 -6.49
CA ALA A 36 7.03 0.77 -6.81
C ALA A 36 7.34 -0.66 -7.27
N LYS A 37 6.70 -1.64 -6.62
CA LYS A 37 6.86 -3.06 -6.94
C LYS A 37 5.51 -3.73 -7.08
N SER A 38 5.27 -4.28 -8.25
CA SER A 38 4.13 -5.17 -8.47
C SER A 38 4.37 -6.52 -7.79
N PHE A 39 3.30 -7.09 -7.26
CA PHE A 39 3.29 -8.45 -6.73
C PHE A 39 2.09 -9.21 -7.27
N GLN A 40 2.25 -10.53 -7.38
CA GLN A 40 1.21 -11.43 -7.87
C GLN A 40 1.31 -12.76 -7.15
N TYR A 41 0.17 -13.24 -6.65
CA TYR A 41 -0.03 -14.56 -6.09
C TYR A 41 -1.17 -15.23 -6.87
N PRO A 42 -0.90 -15.81 -8.06
CA PRO A 42 -1.94 -16.31 -8.95
C PRO A 42 -2.84 -17.39 -8.32
N GLU A 43 -2.25 -18.28 -7.52
CA GLU A 43 -2.99 -19.34 -6.81
C GLU A 43 -4.04 -18.79 -5.84
N LYS A 44 -3.76 -17.63 -5.24
CA LYS A 44 -4.66 -16.93 -4.30
C LYS A 44 -5.53 -15.88 -4.98
N LYS A 45 -5.31 -15.63 -6.28
CA LYS A 45 -5.88 -14.50 -7.03
C LYS A 45 -5.65 -13.17 -6.33
N VAL A 46 -4.45 -12.93 -5.84
CA VAL A 46 -4.08 -11.65 -5.20
C VAL A 46 -3.05 -10.96 -6.07
N TYR A 47 -3.42 -9.80 -6.60
CA TYR A 47 -2.58 -8.98 -7.46
C TYR A 47 -2.51 -7.56 -6.91
N GLY A 48 -1.42 -6.84 -7.16
CA GLY A 48 -1.35 -5.46 -6.74
C GLY A 48 0.02 -4.83 -6.84
N ASN A 49 0.12 -3.62 -6.31
CA ASN A 49 1.36 -2.87 -6.21
C ASN A 49 1.65 -2.48 -4.77
N PHE A 50 2.92 -2.51 -4.41
CA PHE A 50 3.48 -2.04 -3.16
C PHE A 50 4.39 -0.84 -3.44
N TYR A 51 4.18 0.25 -2.71
CA TYR A 51 4.88 1.52 -2.84
C TYR A 51 5.63 1.83 -1.56
N GLU A 52 6.90 2.17 -1.69
CA GLU A 52 7.75 2.62 -0.60
C GLU A 52 8.23 4.05 -0.88
N LEU A 53 7.78 4.98 -0.04
CA LEU A 53 8.11 6.39 -0.14
C LEU A 53 9.26 6.71 0.83
N LYS A 54 10.39 7.15 0.28
CA LYS A 54 11.58 7.54 1.06
C LYS A 54 11.61 9.04 1.31
N GLY A 55 12.36 9.47 2.32
CA GLY A 55 12.51 10.88 2.69
C GLY A 55 11.47 11.34 3.72
N GLN A 56 11.18 12.65 3.74
CA GLN A 56 10.31 13.29 4.74
C GLN A 56 8.82 13.14 4.42
N SER A 57 8.41 11.93 4.02
CA SER A 57 7.01 11.61 3.79
C SER A 57 6.28 11.34 5.12
N ALA A 58 5.01 11.72 5.19
CA ALA A 58 4.12 11.35 6.29
C ALA A 58 3.60 9.90 6.16
N SER A 59 3.68 9.33 4.95
CA SER A 59 3.34 7.95 4.64
C SER A 59 4.50 7.26 3.93
N ASN A 60 5.04 6.20 4.53
CA ASN A 60 6.23 5.52 3.99
C ASN A 60 5.90 4.26 3.19
N LEU A 61 4.76 3.62 3.48
CA LEU A 61 4.36 2.37 2.85
C LEU A 61 2.91 2.48 2.41
N GLN A 62 2.62 2.08 1.19
CA GLN A 62 1.27 1.98 0.68
C GLN A 62 1.17 0.77 -0.24
N PHE A 63 0.03 0.09 -0.26
CA PHE A 63 -0.22 -0.94 -1.26
C PHE A 63 -1.70 -0.98 -1.62
N TYR A 64 -2.00 -1.60 -2.75
CA TYR A 64 -3.33 -2.14 -3.01
C TYR A 64 -3.23 -3.62 -3.38
N ALA A 65 -4.28 -4.37 -3.08
CA ALA A 65 -4.44 -5.77 -3.41
C ALA A 65 -5.85 -6.00 -3.97
N THR A 66 -5.96 -6.82 -5.01
CA THR A 66 -7.22 -7.07 -5.71
C THR A 66 -7.25 -8.47 -6.32
N ASP A 67 -8.46 -9.02 -6.47
CA ASP A 67 -8.71 -10.20 -7.30
C ASP A 67 -9.05 -9.85 -8.75
N SER A 68 -8.95 -8.58 -9.11
CA SER A 68 -9.30 -7.93 -10.39
C SER A 68 -10.79 -7.90 -10.75
N THR A 69 -11.67 -8.56 -9.99
CA THR A 69 -13.08 -8.73 -10.41
C THR A 69 -14.11 -8.29 -9.38
N LYS A 70 -13.82 -8.43 -8.08
CA LYS A 70 -14.79 -8.21 -7.00
C LYS A 70 -14.20 -7.49 -5.81
N HIS A 71 -12.95 -7.75 -5.47
CA HIS A 71 -12.35 -7.28 -4.24
C HIS A 71 -11.22 -6.32 -4.52
N PHE A 72 -11.19 -5.23 -3.76
CA PHE A 72 -10.08 -4.29 -3.78
C PHE A 72 -9.83 -3.80 -2.35
N VAL A 73 -8.57 -3.86 -1.95
CA VAL A 73 -8.09 -3.41 -0.64
C VAL A 73 -6.97 -2.44 -0.88
N THR A 74 -7.02 -1.27 -0.25
CA THR A 74 -5.89 -0.36 -0.14
C THR A 74 -5.41 -0.33 1.30
N ALA A 75 -4.12 -0.12 1.50
CA ALA A 75 -3.60 0.21 2.81
C ALA A 75 -2.43 1.18 2.73
N TYR A 76 -2.31 2.02 3.76
CA TYR A 76 -1.20 2.95 3.90
C TYR A 76 -0.76 3.09 5.36
N LEU A 77 0.55 3.22 5.57
CA LEU A 77 1.17 3.46 6.85
C LEU A 77 1.35 4.96 7.05
N TYR A 78 0.66 5.51 8.04
CA TYR A 78 0.76 6.93 8.40
C TYR A 78 1.36 7.10 9.80
N PHE A 79 2.31 8.03 9.94
CA PHE A 79 2.86 8.42 11.25
C PHE A 79 2.26 9.75 11.73
N ASP A 80 1.75 9.75 12.96
CA ASP A 80 1.13 10.92 13.61
C ASP A 80 2.17 11.87 14.23
N THR A 81 3.33 11.96 13.60
CA THR A 81 4.49 12.71 14.10
C THR A 81 5.13 13.47 12.95
N ARG A 82 5.83 14.57 13.29
CA ARG A 82 6.60 15.31 12.28
C ARG A 82 7.60 14.35 11.61
N PRO A 83 7.65 14.27 10.26
CA PRO A 83 8.52 13.33 9.57
C PRO A 83 9.99 13.51 10.00
N LYS A 84 10.54 12.48 10.63
CA LYS A 84 11.96 12.35 11.01
C LYS A 84 12.47 11.03 10.43
N PRO A 85 12.98 11.02 9.18
CA PRO A 85 13.30 9.80 8.46
C PRO A 85 14.22 8.85 9.23
N ASP A 86 15.31 9.38 9.82
CA ASP A 86 16.29 8.57 10.54
C ASP A 86 15.70 7.92 11.80
N SER A 87 14.81 8.62 12.50
CA SER A 87 14.14 8.09 13.70
C SER A 87 13.04 7.09 13.37
N LEU A 88 12.38 7.24 12.22
CA LEU A 88 11.25 6.39 11.82
C LEU A 88 11.70 5.14 11.04
N ALA A 89 12.88 5.16 10.41
CA ALA A 89 13.39 4.06 9.59
C ALA A 89 13.28 2.67 10.25
N PRO A 90 13.73 2.45 11.51
CA PRO A 90 13.60 1.14 12.15
C PRO A 90 12.15 0.67 12.31
N ALA A 91 11.23 1.60 12.62
CA ALA A 91 9.81 1.28 12.76
C ALA A 91 9.14 1.00 11.42
N VAL A 92 9.49 1.77 10.37
CA VAL A 92 9.05 1.54 9.00
C VAL A 92 9.49 0.15 8.53
N ASP A 93 10.77 -0.19 8.72
CA ASP A 93 11.32 -1.48 8.31
C ASP A 93 10.67 -2.66 9.04
N TYR A 94 10.35 -2.49 10.32
CA TYR A 94 9.62 -3.49 11.09
C TYR A 94 8.21 -3.70 10.52
N ILE A 95 7.43 -2.62 10.38
CA ILE A 95 6.06 -2.68 9.85
C ILE A 95 6.04 -3.19 8.41
N LYS A 96 7.05 -2.87 7.60
CA LYS A 96 7.20 -3.39 6.24
C LYS A 96 7.29 -4.90 6.21
N LYS A 97 8.00 -5.52 7.16
CA LYS A 97 8.08 -6.99 7.26
C LYS A 97 6.71 -7.58 7.60
N ASP A 98 5.99 -6.96 8.54
CA ASP A 98 4.64 -7.40 8.93
C ASP A 98 3.64 -7.29 7.78
N ILE A 99 3.65 -6.18 7.04
CA ILE A 99 2.77 -5.99 5.87
C ILE A 99 3.10 -7.01 4.77
N LYS A 100 4.39 -7.29 4.53
CA LYS A 100 4.78 -8.33 3.56
C LYS A 100 4.28 -9.71 3.98
N HIS A 101 4.45 -10.07 5.25
CA HIS A 101 3.94 -11.32 5.78
C HIS A 101 2.41 -11.42 5.68
N MET A 102 1.71 -10.29 5.92
CA MET A 102 0.26 -10.20 5.73
C MET A 102 -0.12 -10.42 4.26
N LEU A 103 0.60 -9.83 3.29
CA LEU A 103 0.37 -10.07 1.87
C LEU A 103 0.63 -11.53 1.46
N ASP A 104 1.72 -12.13 1.98
CA ASP A 104 2.07 -13.53 1.71
C ASP A 104 1.00 -14.51 2.19
N THR A 105 0.30 -14.17 3.28
CA THR A 105 -0.77 -14.98 3.89
C THR A 105 -2.18 -14.51 3.53
N PHE A 106 -2.31 -13.47 2.69
CA PHE A 106 -3.59 -12.85 2.35
C PHE A 106 -4.48 -13.79 1.52
N GLU A 107 -5.76 -13.90 1.88
CA GLU A 107 -6.75 -14.69 1.14
C GLU A 107 -8.11 -13.97 1.12
N TRP A 108 -8.80 -14.07 -0.02
CA TRP A 108 -10.17 -13.58 -0.15
C TRP A 108 -11.15 -14.56 0.50
N LYS A 109 -12.12 -14.04 1.26
CA LYS A 109 -13.25 -14.84 1.75
C LYS A 109 -14.44 -14.71 0.78
N ASN A 110 -15.01 -15.85 0.42
CA ASN A 110 -16.19 -15.97 -0.43
C ASN A 110 -17.43 -15.32 0.19
#